data_AF-A0A482XPR8-F1
#
_entry.id   AF-A0A482XPR8-F1
#
_cell.length_a   1.000
_cell.length_b   1.000
_cell.length_c   1.000
_cell.angle_alpha   90.00
_cell.angle_beta   90.00
_cell.angle_gamma   90.00
#
_symmetry.space_group_name_H-M   'P 1'
#
loop_
_entity.id
_entity.type
_entity.pdbx_description
1 polymer ?
#
loop_
_entity_poly.entity_id
_entity_poly.type
_entity_poly.pdbx_seq_one_letter_code
_entity_poly.pdbx_strand_id
1 'polypeptide(L)' 'NATRYCHLNGSWDNYTDYTTCKDLNQMPEIEPGIEVATMIYSGGYALSLVALLIAVWIFLYF' A
#
# COMPACT_ATOMS: atom_id res chain seq x y z
N ASN A 1 15.82 17.75 7.41
CA ASN A 1 16.67 18.92 7.11
C ASN A 1 17.65 18.51 6.03
N ALA A 2 17.98 19.37 5.08
CA ALA A 2 19.00 19.08 4.07
C ALA A 2 20.07 20.17 4.17
N THR A 3 21.33 19.78 4.26
CA THR A 3 22.45 20.71 4.47
C THR A 3 23.51 20.52 3.42
N ARG A 4 24.03 21.63 2.89
CA ARG A 4 25.11 21.65 1.91
C ARG A 4 26.18 22.65 2.33
N TYR A 5 27.45 22.28 2.19
CA TYR A 5 28.56 23.15 2.57
C TYR A 5 28.87 24.18 1.47
N CYS A 6 29.13 25.42 1.87
CA CYS A 6 29.56 26.50 0.97
C CYS A 6 31.02 26.83 1.25
N HIS A 7 31.87 26.77 0.23
CA HIS A 7 33.28 27.12 0.35
C HIS A 7 33.46 28.64 0.48
N LEU A 8 34.58 29.04 1.11
CA LEU A 8 34.97 30.45 1.24
C LEU A 8 35.17 31.17 -0.11
N ASN A 9 35.41 30.42 -1.18
CA ASN A 9 35.46 30.93 -2.56
C ASN A 9 34.07 31.15 -3.19
N GLY A 10 32.99 30.91 -2.45
CA GLY A 10 31.60 31.10 -2.91
C GLY A 10 31.04 29.96 -3.75
N SER A 11 31.78 28.87 -3.95
CA SER A 11 31.31 27.67 -4.62
C SER A 11 30.68 26.68 -3.63
N TRP A 12 29.67 25.95 -4.07
CA TRP A 12 29.05 24.89 -3.28
C TRP A 12 29.85 23.60 -3.37
N ASP A 13 29.96 22.89 -2.24
CA ASP A 13 30.57 21.57 -2.19
C ASP A 13 29.75 20.57 -3.04
N ASN A 14 30.40 19.57 -3.62
CA ASN A 14 29.72 18.54 -4.42
C ASN A 14 28.87 17.60 -3.55
N TYR A 15 29.17 17.49 -2.27
CA TYR A 15 28.43 16.68 -1.32
C TYR A 15 27.26 17.46 -0.71
N THR A 16 26.08 16.83 -0.67
CA THR A 16 24.89 17.36 0.02
C THR A 16 24.41 16.31 1.00
N ASP A 17 24.25 16.72 2.26
CA ASP A 17 23.83 15.84 3.33
C ASP A 17 22.31 15.81 3.46
N TYR A 18 21.76 14.64 3.15
CA TYR A 18 20.33 14.32 3.27
C TYR A 18 20.04 13.35 4.41
N THR A 19 20.99 13.06 5.31
CA THR A 19 20.82 12.08 6.39
C THR A 19 19.71 12.45 7.38
N THR A 20 19.42 13.74 7.50
CA THR A 20 18.32 14.27 8.32
C THR A 20 17.05 14.52 7.50
N CYS A 21 17.00 14.15 6.22
CA CYS A 21 15.76 14.04 5.47
C CYS A 21 15.08 12.73 5.85
N LYS A 22 13.83 12.85 6.28
CA LYS A 22 12.96 11.70 6.49
C LYS A 22 12.42 11.30 5.13
N ASP A 23 12.62 10.05 4.74
CA ASP A 23 11.92 9.48 3.60
C ASP A 23 10.42 9.43 3.95
N LEU A 24 9.63 10.24 3.25
CA LEU A 24 8.17 10.30 3.43
C LEU A 24 7.45 9.21 2.62
N ASN A 25 8.15 8.52 1.72
CA ASN A 25 7.62 7.38 0.97
C ASN A 25 7.68 6.07 1.77
N GLN A 26 8.32 6.07 2.94
CA GLN A 26 8.16 5.02 3.94
C GLN A 26 6.91 5.23 4.82
N MET A 27 5.89 5.87 4.27
CA MET A 27 4.52 5.64 4.73
C MET A 27 4.12 4.30 4.12
N PRO A 28 3.64 3.31 4.91
CA PRO A 28 3.28 2.02 4.36
C PRO A 28 2.33 2.24 3.18
N GLU A 29 2.69 1.71 2.01
CA GLU A 29 1.88 1.71 0.76
C GLU A 29 0.49 1.07 0.94
N ILE A 30 0.21 0.58 2.15
CA ILE A 30 -0.98 -0.13 2.52
C ILE A 30 -1.76 0.78 3.46
N GLU A 31 -2.72 1.50 2.89
CA GLU A 31 -3.70 2.23 3.66
C GLU A 31 -4.39 1.23 4.60
N PRO A 32 -4.36 1.40 5.93
CA PRO A 32 -4.71 0.37 6.91
C PRO A 32 -6.18 -0.12 6.84
N GLY A 33 -7.01 0.47 5.98
CA GLY A 33 -8.37 0.02 5.69
C GLY A 33 -8.50 -0.92 4.49
N ILE A 34 -7.54 -0.92 3.55
CA ILE A 34 -7.65 -1.67 2.28
C ILE A 34 -7.52 -3.18 2.52
N GLU A 35 -6.63 -3.60 3.42
CA GLU A 35 -6.43 -5.02 3.74
C GLU A 35 -7.70 -5.65 4.33
N VAL A 36 -8.32 -4.94 5.28
CA VAL A 36 -9.53 -5.40 5.97
C VAL A 36 -10.72 -5.43 5.00
N ALA A 37 -10.90 -4.37 4.21
CA ALA A 37 -11.97 -4.33 3.21
C ALA A 37 -11.81 -5.43 2.15
N THR A 38 -10.57 -5.66 1.68
CA THR A 38 -10.27 -6.71 0.69
C THR A 38 -10.56 -8.09 1.26
N MET A 39 -10.16 -8.38 2.50
CA MET A 39 -10.41 -9.66 3.15
C MET A 39 -11.91 -9.94 3.31
N ILE A 40 -12.67 -8.94 3.77
CA ILE A 40 -14.13 -9.07 3.94
C ILE A 40 -14.82 -9.26 2.58
N TYR A 41 -14.42 -8.48 1.57
CA TYR A 41 -14.91 -8.60 0.21
C TYR A 41 -14.63 -10.00 -0.34
N SER A 42 -13.38 -10.46 -0.31
CA SER A 42 -13.01 -11.77 -0.86
C SER A 42 -13.72 -12.92 -0.15
N GLY A 43 -13.82 -12.88 1.18
CA GLY A 43 -14.49 -13.90 1.96
C GLY A 43 -16.00 -13.94 1.71
N GLY A 44 -16.64 -12.77 1.65
CA GLY A 44 -18.07 -12.65 1.35
C GLY A 44 -18.43 -13.19 -0.03
N TYR A 45 -17.69 -12.78 -1.06
CA TYR A 45 -17.95 -13.25 -2.43
C TYR A 45 -17.70 -14.75 -2.61
N ALA A 46 -16.69 -15.31 -1.95
CA ALA A 46 -16.46 -16.76 -1.98
C ALA A 46 -17.64 -17.54 -1.38
N LEU A 47 -18.15 -17.10 -0.23
CA LEU A 47 -19.32 -17.72 0.41
C LEU A 47 -20.59 -17.58 -0.43
N SER A 48 -20.84 -16.38 -0.98
CA SER A 48 -21.98 -16.16 -1.87
C SER A 48 -21.93 -17.03 -3.12
N LEU A 49 -20.74 -17.19 -3.72
CA LEU A 49 -20.57 -18.02 -4.91
C LEU A 49 -20.82 -19.50 -4.60
N VAL A 50 -20.32 -20.02 -3.48
CA VAL A 50 -20.61 -21.39 -3.03
C VAL A 50 -22.11 -21.60 -2.80
N ALA A 51 -22.77 -20.66 -2.12
CA ALA A 51 -24.21 -20.74 -1.88
C ALA A 51 -25.02 -20.74 -3.19
N LEU A 52 -24.64 -19.89 -4.16
CA LEU A 52 -25.28 -19.85 -5.48
C LEU A 52 -25.05 -21.13 -6.27
N LEU A 53 -23.85 -21.70 -6.24
CA LEU A 53 -23.57 -22.98 -6.91
C LEU A 53 -24.43 -24.11 -6.33
N ILE A 54 -24.55 -24.19 -5.00
CA ILE A 54 -25.41 -25.18 -4.35
C ILE A 54 -26.87 -24.98 -4.74
N ALA A 55 -27.36 -23.73 -4.74
CA ALA A 55 -28.74 -23.42 -5.11
C ALA A 55 -29.04 -23.85 -6.56
N VAL A 56 -28.17 -23.48 -7.51
CA VAL A 56 -28.29 -23.90 -8.92
C VAL A 56 -28.26 -25.42 -9.04
N TRP A 57 -27.39 -26.09 -8.29
CA TRP A 57 -27.30 -27.55 -8.32
C TRP A 57 -28.60 -28.21 -7.87
N ILE A 58 -29.23 -27.69 -6.80
CA ILE A 58 -30.54 -28.17 -6.34
C ILE A 58 -31.59 -27.99 -7.45
N PHE A 59 -31.67 -26.81 -8.08
CA PHE A 59 -32.64 -26.53 -9.15
C PHE A 59 -32.43 -27.32 -10.44
N LEU A 60 -31.22 -27.83 -10.69
CA LEU A 60 -30.94 -28.65 -11.87
C LEU A 60 -31.14 -30.14 -11.61
N TYR A 61 -30.96 -30.58 -10.37
CA TYR A 61 -31.07 -31.98 -9.99
C TYR A 61 -32.51 -32.38 -9.59
N PHE A 62 -33.25 -31.46 -8.98
CA PHE A 62 -34.69 -31.59 -8.74
C PHE A 62 -35.50 -30.95 -9.88
#